data_AF-A0A7R9WVG4-F1
#
_entry.id   AF-A0A7R9WVG4-F1
#
_cell.length_a   1.000
_cell.length_b   1.000
_cell.length_c   1.000
_cell.angle_alpha   90.00
_cell.angle_beta   90.00
_cell.angle_gamma   90.00
#
_symmetry.space_group_name_H-M   'P 1'
#
loop_
_entity.id
_entity.type
_entity.pdbx_description
1 polymer ?
#
loop_
_entity_poly.entity_id
_entity_poly.type
_entity_poly.pdbx_seq_one_letter_code
_entity_poly.pdbx_strand_id
1 'polypeptide(L)'
;IGDTQNAMWVLLYYLDLCFFTAKPLGDLEVDLSTYTNQCEDFNQTRVREFLAGRWQMVLNLRGWSDQQTLLVGEVFDEITVMRRLVQAKDQGQIIDLLDIKLFTSAYFGDYDDAVKTAFVAYEHVNENTKYYISTMSFFFFSSFAATISVRQNDHLSWSKRNKVKRLARRSRKALRAMVNKGNPNAVHCFAILNAERAAWKAHKSKQRDDAFQAAVKLYQDAIRAAAR
;
A
#
# COMPACT_ATOMS: atom_id res chain seq x y z
N ILE A 1 16.51 27.59 5.37
CA ILE A 1 16.09 26.63 4.33
C ILE A 1 16.01 25.20 4.88
N GLY A 2 17.01 24.70 5.63
CA GLY A 2 16.96 23.34 6.19
C GLY A 2 15.85 23.07 7.23
N ASP A 3 15.52 24.04 8.08
CA ASP A 3 14.51 23.86 9.13
C ASP A 3 13.09 23.65 8.55
N THR A 4 12.68 24.52 7.62
CA THR A 4 11.38 24.42 6.95
C THR A 4 11.24 23.15 6.13
N GLN A 5 12.26 22.78 5.35
CA GLN A 5 12.21 21.54 4.55
C GLN A 5 12.09 20.30 5.45
N ASN A 6 12.87 20.23 6.53
CA ASN A 6 12.80 19.14 7.48
C ASN A 6 11.44 19.09 8.20
N ALA A 7 10.88 20.25 8.56
CA ALA A 7 9.55 20.35 9.15
C ALA A 7 8.47 19.78 8.21
N MET A 8 8.53 20.10 6.91
CA MET A 8 7.58 19.54 5.94
C MET A 8 7.70 18.02 5.80
N TRP A 9 8.92 17.47 5.83
CA TRP A 9 9.10 16.00 5.86
C TRP A 9 8.54 15.36 7.13
N VAL A 10 8.75 15.98 8.31
CA VAL A 10 8.17 15.49 9.57
C VAL A 10 6.64 15.52 9.51
N LEU A 11 6.05 16.56 8.95
CA LEU A 11 4.60 16.65 8.75
C LEU A 11 4.08 15.54 7.83
N LEU A 12 4.77 15.25 6.72
CA LEU A 12 4.41 14.12 5.86
C LEU A 12 4.35 12.80 6.65
N TYR A 13 5.39 12.48 7.40
CA TYR A 13 5.43 11.23 8.19
C TYR A 13 4.39 11.20 9.31
N TYR A 14 4.09 12.36 9.92
CA TYR A 14 3.01 12.48 10.91
C TYR A 14 1.65 12.18 10.27
N LEU A 15 1.37 12.70 9.08
CA LEU A 15 0.11 12.45 8.38
C LEU A 15 -0.01 11.01 7.90
N ASP A 16 1.08 10.40 7.44
CA ASP A 16 1.13 8.96 7.16
C ASP A 16 0.81 8.15 8.43
N LEU A 17 1.38 8.53 9.58
CA LEU A 17 1.05 7.89 10.86
C LEU A 17 -0.45 8.06 11.17
N CYS A 18 -1.00 9.27 11.07
CA CYS A 18 -2.43 9.53 11.31
C CYS A 18 -3.34 8.68 10.41
N PHE A 19 -2.96 8.50 9.15
CA PHE A 19 -3.67 7.62 8.23
C PHE A 19 -3.68 6.18 8.73
N PHE A 20 -2.52 5.63 9.12
CA PHE A 20 -2.42 4.25 9.60
C PHE A 20 -2.95 4.03 11.02
N THR A 21 -3.08 5.08 11.84
CA THR A 21 -3.65 5.02 13.20
C THR A 21 -5.13 5.41 13.26
N ALA A 22 -5.82 5.41 12.12
CA ALA A 22 -7.27 5.58 11.99
C ALA A 22 -7.81 6.95 12.46
N LYS A 23 -7.06 8.03 12.24
CA LYS A 23 -7.65 9.38 12.30
C LYS A 23 -8.85 9.45 11.34
N PRO A 24 -9.99 10.06 11.73
CA PRO A 24 -11.12 10.21 10.81
C PRO A 24 -10.70 10.86 9.49
N LEU A 25 -11.13 10.29 8.37
CA LEU A 25 -10.70 10.74 7.03
C LEU A 25 -11.03 12.21 6.76
N GLY A 26 -12.13 12.72 7.34
CA GLY A 26 -12.48 14.13 7.21
C GLY A 26 -11.47 15.07 7.86
N ASP A 27 -11.02 14.74 9.07
CA ASP A 27 -10.01 15.54 9.77
C ASP A 27 -8.64 15.42 9.09
N LEU A 28 -8.31 14.22 8.59
CA LEU A 28 -7.06 14.00 7.86
C LEU A 28 -7.03 14.77 6.53
N GLU A 29 -8.16 14.88 5.84
CA GLU A 29 -8.26 15.69 4.63
C GLU A 29 -8.01 17.19 4.90
N VAL A 30 -8.59 17.72 5.98
CA VAL A 30 -8.36 19.11 6.40
C VAL A 30 -6.87 19.37 6.63
N ASP A 31 -6.19 18.48 7.35
CA ASP A 31 -4.75 18.57 7.54
C ASP A 31 -3.98 18.50 6.21
N LEU A 32 -4.29 17.50 5.37
CA LEU A 32 -3.61 17.29 4.09
C LEU A 32 -3.75 18.51 3.16
N SER A 33 -4.95 19.08 3.06
CA SER A 33 -5.19 20.30 2.27
C SER A 33 -4.40 21.49 2.82
N THR A 34 -4.40 21.69 4.14
CA THR A 34 -3.68 22.78 4.82
C THR A 34 -2.17 22.69 4.56
N TYR A 35 -1.58 21.52 4.81
CA TYR A 35 -0.14 21.34 4.69
C TYR A 35 0.34 21.25 3.24
N THR A 36 -0.51 20.78 2.31
CA THR A 36 -0.21 20.84 0.87
C THR A 36 -0.08 22.28 0.39
N ASN A 37 -1.00 23.16 0.80
CA ASN A 37 -0.97 24.58 0.46
C ASN A 37 0.24 25.29 1.11
N GLN A 38 0.54 25.01 2.38
CA GLN A 38 1.74 25.55 3.03
C GLN A 38 3.04 25.11 2.35
N CYS A 39 3.11 23.88 1.82
CA CYS A 39 4.26 23.45 1.05
C CYS A 39 4.44 24.28 -0.24
N GLU A 40 3.36 24.75 -0.87
CA GLU A 40 3.42 25.67 -2.01
C GLU A 40 4.02 27.02 -1.57
N ASP A 41 3.50 27.61 -0.49
CA ASP A 41 3.97 28.89 0.04
C ASP A 41 5.48 28.87 0.40
N PHE A 42 5.97 27.72 0.87
CA PHE A 42 7.37 27.52 1.22
C PHE A 42 8.24 26.96 0.08
N ASN A 43 7.71 26.87 -1.15
CA ASN A 43 8.39 26.31 -2.33
C ASN A 43 8.94 24.89 -2.11
N GLN A 44 8.23 24.07 -1.32
CA GLN A 44 8.55 22.67 -1.04
C GLN A 44 7.84 21.73 -2.01
N THR A 45 8.05 21.93 -3.32
CA THR A 45 7.35 21.22 -4.41
C THR A 45 7.40 19.70 -4.27
N ARG A 46 8.55 19.16 -3.81
CA ARG A 46 8.69 17.72 -3.59
C ARG A 46 7.70 17.23 -2.55
N VAL A 47 7.75 17.76 -1.34
CA VAL A 47 6.88 17.30 -0.23
C VAL A 47 5.41 17.57 -0.53
N ARG A 48 5.10 18.70 -1.18
CA ARG A 48 3.76 19.00 -1.67
C ARG A 48 3.18 17.84 -2.48
N GLU A 49 3.96 17.22 -3.36
CA GLU A 49 3.46 16.14 -4.24
C GLU A 49 3.21 14.84 -3.49
N PHE A 50 4.05 14.52 -2.50
CA PHE A 50 3.77 13.42 -1.58
C PHE A 50 2.44 13.62 -0.87
N LEU A 51 2.21 14.83 -0.34
CA LEU A 51 0.98 15.20 0.37
C LEU A 51 -0.23 15.20 -0.55
N ALA A 52 -0.13 15.78 -1.75
CA ALA A 52 -1.20 15.84 -2.73
C ALA A 52 -1.64 14.44 -3.18
N GLY A 53 -0.70 13.50 -3.36
CA GLY A 53 -1.04 12.10 -3.67
C GLY A 53 -1.82 11.42 -2.54
N ARG A 54 -1.43 11.65 -1.28
CA ARG A 54 -2.16 11.15 -0.09
C ARG A 54 -3.50 11.83 0.08
N TRP A 55 -3.59 13.12 -0.23
CA TRP A 55 -4.85 13.85 -0.24
C TRP A 55 -5.82 13.25 -1.26
N GLN A 56 -5.38 13.02 -2.49
CA GLN A 56 -6.21 12.37 -3.50
C GLN A 56 -6.63 10.96 -3.08
N MET A 57 -5.74 10.19 -2.46
CA MET A 57 -6.09 8.89 -1.88
C MET A 57 -7.20 9.01 -0.83
N VAL A 58 -7.12 9.99 0.08
CA VAL A 58 -8.17 10.26 1.07
C VAL A 58 -9.49 10.65 0.41
N LEU A 59 -9.48 11.52 -0.61
CA LEU A 59 -10.67 11.87 -1.38
C LEU A 59 -11.31 10.64 -2.03
N ASN A 60 -10.50 9.73 -2.59
CA ASN A 60 -10.98 8.48 -3.16
C ASN A 60 -11.67 7.60 -2.10
N LEU A 61 -11.05 7.44 -0.93
CA LEU A 61 -11.59 6.67 0.20
C LEU A 61 -12.90 7.27 0.76
N ARG A 62 -13.07 8.58 0.67
CA ARG A 62 -14.31 9.27 1.04
C ARG A 62 -15.42 9.16 -0.02
N GLY A 63 -15.10 8.61 -1.19
CA GLY A 63 -16.05 8.49 -2.31
C GLY A 63 -16.25 9.79 -3.09
N TRP A 64 -15.26 10.69 -3.06
CA TRP A 64 -15.33 12.00 -3.71
C TRP A 64 -14.59 12.07 -5.05
N SER A 65 -14.13 10.93 -5.56
CA SER A 65 -13.54 10.81 -6.90
C SER A 65 -14.37 9.88 -7.76
N ASP A 66 -14.55 10.25 -9.02
CA ASP A 66 -15.25 9.45 -10.04
C ASP A 66 -14.52 8.12 -10.31
N GLN A 67 -13.19 8.10 -10.17
CA GLN A 67 -12.34 6.93 -10.40
C GLN A 67 -11.51 6.61 -9.16
N GLN A 68 -12.12 5.91 -8.20
CA GLN A 68 -11.54 5.64 -6.88
C GLN A 68 -10.24 4.82 -6.90
N THR A 69 -9.98 4.04 -7.95
CA THR A 69 -8.76 3.24 -8.11
C THR A 69 -7.59 4.06 -8.68
N LEU A 70 -7.83 5.24 -9.25
CA LEU A 70 -6.80 6.12 -9.80
C LEU A 70 -6.49 7.26 -8.84
N LEU A 71 -5.22 7.60 -8.68
CA LEU A 71 -4.84 8.84 -8.00
C LEU A 71 -4.91 10.00 -9.00
N VAL A 72 -6.11 10.22 -9.53
CA VAL A 72 -6.43 11.30 -10.46
C VAL A 72 -7.68 11.99 -9.95
N GLY A 73 -7.61 13.31 -9.84
CA GLY A 73 -8.71 14.15 -9.43
C GLY A 73 -8.28 15.61 -9.33
N GLU A 74 -9.02 16.39 -8.55
CA GLU A 74 -8.82 17.84 -8.44
C GLU A 74 -7.43 18.22 -7.93
N VAL A 75 -6.85 17.42 -7.03
CA VAL A 75 -5.64 17.80 -6.29
C VAL A 75 -4.38 17.09 -6.76
N PHE A 76 -4.52 16.02 -7.55
CA PHE A 76 -3.41 15.20 -8.01
C PHE A 76 -3.71 14.47 -9.32
N ASP A 77 -2.68 14.31 -10.15
CA ASP A 77 -2.73 13.50 -11.38
C ASP A 77 -1.48 12.62 -11.44
N GLU A 78 -1.65 11.32 -11.11
CA GLU A 78 -0.57 10.35 -11.11
C GLU A 78 0.10 10.18 -12.47
N ILE A 79 -0.61 10.39 -13.59
CA ILE A 79 -0.05 10.20 -14.94
C ILE A 79 0.93 11.33 -15.25
N THR A 80 0.50 12.56 -15.00
CA THR A 80 1.33 13.76 -15.20
C THR A 80 2.54 13.73 -14.27
N VAL A 81 2.34 13.41 -12.99
CA VAL A 81 3.42 13.31 -12.00
C VAL A 81 4.40 12.20 -12.37
N MET A 82 3.92 10.99 -12.68
CA MET A 82 4.78 9.85 -13.04
C MET A 82 5.67 10.17 -14.25
N ARG A 83 5.12 10.81 -15.30
CA ARG A 83 5.90 11.19 -16.49
C ARG A 83 7.08 12.10 -16.12
N ARG A 84 6.83 13.11 -15.29
CA ARG A 84 7.86 14.04 -14.83
C ARG A 84 8.90 13.35 -13.94
N LEU A 85 8.48 12.46 -13.05
CA LEU A 85 9.40 11.71 -12.17
C LEU A 85 10.33 10.78 -12.97
N VAL A 86 9.81 10.12 -14.01
CA VAL A 86 10.61 9.28 -14.92
C VAL A 86 11.64 10.14 -15.67
N GLN A 87 11.25 11.30 -16.18
CA GLN A 87 12.18 12.24 -16.84
C GLN A 87 13.27 12.73 -15.88
N ALA A 88 12.90 13.04 -14.63
CA ALA A 88 13.83 13.45 -13.58
C ALA A 88 14.66 12.28 -13.01
N LYS A 89 14.36 11.03 -13.38
CA LYS A 89 14.95 9.80 -12.82
C LYS A 89 14.83 9.70 -11.29
N ASP A 90 13.79 10.30 -10.68
CA ASP A 90 13.59 10.27 -9.23
C ASP A 90 12.96 8.93 -8.80
N GLN A 91 13.81 7.92 -8.69
CA GLN A 91 13.41 6.56 -8.32
C GLN A 91 12.71 6.50 -6.95
N GLY A 92 13.05 7.40 -6.03
CA GLY A 92 12.46 7.41 -4.69
C GLY A 92 11.00 7.87 -4.70
N GLN A 93 10.73 8.99 -5.37
CA GLN A 93 9.36 9.49 -5.54
C GLN A 93 8.49 8.54 -6.37
N ILE A 94 9.07 7.87 -7.38
CA ILE A 94 8.36 6.85 -8.15
C ILE A 94 7.89 5.73 -7.23
N ILE A 95 8.76 5.20 -6.37
CA ILE A 95 8.39 4.11 -5.47
C ILE A 95 7.32 4.55 -4.47
N ASP A 96 7.42 5.77 -3.92
CA ASP A 96 6.41 6.28 -2.99
C ASP A 96 5.02 6.40 -3.66
N LEU A 97 4.95 6.99 -4.85
CA LEU A 97 3.72 7.07 -5.63
C LEU A 97 3.15 5.67 -5.91
N LEU A 98 4.01 4.70 -6.20
CA LEU A 98 3.58 3.33 -6.42
C LEU A 98 3.14 2.63 -5.13
N ASP A 99 3.61 3.03 -3.94
CA ASP A 99 3.14 2.47 -2.64
C ASP A 99 1.71 2.93 -2.35
N ILE A 100 1.42 4.23 -2.50
CA ILE A 100 0.05 4.76 -2.32
C ILE A 100 -0.91 4.25 -3.40
N LYS A 101 -0.43 4.06 -4.63
CA LYS A 101 -1.21 3.42 -5.71
C LYS A 101 -1.50 1.95 -5.41
N LEU A 102 -0.51 1.20 -4.94
CA LEU A 102 -0.66 -0.19 -4.55
C LEU A 102 -1.73 -0.34 -3.46
N PHE A 103 -1.67 0.50 -2.42
CA PHE A 103 -2.69 0.57 -1.39
C PHE A 103 -4.07 0.82 -2.01
N THR A 104 -4.19 1.88 -2.82
CA THR A 104 -5.47 2.33 -3.38
C THR A 104 -6.12 1.26 -4.25
N SER A 105 -5.37 0.69 -5.21
CA SER A 105 -5.88 -0.37 -6.08
C SER A 105 -6.28 -1.62 -5.29
N ALA A 106 -5.47 -2.03 -4.30
CA ALA A 106 -5.79 -3.20 -3.48
C ALA A 106 -7.01 -2.96 -2.58
N TYR A 107 -7.18 -1.76 -2.04
CA TYR A 107 -8.32 -1.39 -1.18
C TYR A 107 -9.64 -1.46 -1.94
N PHE A 108 -9.68 -0.91 -3.16
CA PHE A 108 -10.86 -0.92 -4.02
C PHE A 108 -11.04 -2.23 -4.82
N GLY A 109 -10.17 -3.22 -4.59
CA GLY A 109 -10.31 -4.56 -5.17
C GLY A 109 -9.79 -4.72 -6.61
N ASP A 110 -9.11 -3.73 -7.17
CA ASP A 110 -8.36 -3.88 -8.42
C ASP A 110 -7.00 -4.55 -8.16
N TYR A 111 -7.07 -5.85 -7.86
CA TYR A 111 -5.90 -6.64 -7.49
C TYR A 111 -4.92 -6.86 -8.65
N ASP A 112 -5.39 -6.80 -9.90
CA ASP A 112 -4.53 -6.94 -11.07
C ASP A 112 -3.69 -5.69 -11.30
N ASP A 113 -4.28 -4.50 -11.11
CA ASP A 113 -3.54 -3.26 -11.11
C ASP A 113 -2.56 -3.17 -9.92
N ALA A 114 -3.01 -3.52 -8.71
CA ALA A 114 -2.15 -3.59 -7.53
C ALA A 114 -0.91 -4.49 -7.76
N VAL A 115 -1.09 -5.66 -8.38
CA VAL A 115 0.02 -6.56 -8.74
C VAL A 115 0.97 -5.95 -9.76
N LYS A 116 0.45 -5.28 -10.80
CA LYS A 116 1.28 -4.58 -11.79
C LYS A 116 2.09 -3.48 -11.12
N THR A 117 1.44 -2.65 -10.32
CA THR A 117 2.04 -1.56 -9.54
C THR A 117 3.17 -2.07 -8.65
N ALA A 118 2.95 -3.18 -7.92
CA ALA A 118 4.00 -3.79 -7.10
C ALA A 118 5.20 -4.29 -7.93
N PHE A 119 4.98 -4.83 -9.14
CA PHE A 119 6.09 -5.21 -10.02
C PHE A 119 6.90 -4.00 -10.48
N VAL A 120 6.22 -2.94 -10.93
CA VAL A 120 6.87 -1.70 -11.36
C VAL A 120 7.67 -1.10 -10.19
N ALA A 121 7.11 -1.06 -8.98
CA ALA A 121 7.81 -0.56 -7.80
C ALA A 121 9.12 -1.33 -7.56
N TYR A 122 9.09 -2.67 -7.67
CA TYR A 122 10.31 -3.48 -7.53
C TYR A 122 11.36 -3.24 -8.62
N GLU A 123 10.98 -2.79 -9.81
CA GLU A 123 11.91 -2.46 -10.90
C GLU A 123 12.68 -1.16 -10.64
N HIS A 124 12.10 -0.24 -9.86
CA HIS A 124 12.74 1.03 -9.47
C HIS A 124 13.62 0.93 -8.21
N VAL A 125 13.64 -0.24 -7.55
CA VAL A 125 14.44 -0.46 -6.33
C VAL A 125 15.91 -0.68 -6.65
N ASN A 126 16.76 0.15 -6.05
CA ASN A 126 18.20 -0.03 -6.00
C ASN A 126 18.71 0.17 -4.55
N GLU A 127 20.03 0.12 -4.34
CA GLU A 127 20.64 0.24 -3.02
C GLU A 127 20.25 1.54 -2.29
N ASN A 128 20.07 2.63 -3.04
CA ASN A 128 19.74 3.97 -2.54
C ASN A 128 18.23 4.19 -2.40
N THR A 129 17.37 3.29 -2.89
CA THR A 129 15.91 3.45 -2.81
C THR A 129 15.20 2.31 -2.11
N LYS A 130 15.93 1.27 -1.67
CA LYS A 130 15.38 0.12 -0.95
C LYS A 130 14.58 0.49 0.31
N TYR A 131 14.85 1.64 0.93
CA TYR A 131 14.12 2.06 2.12
C TYR A 131 12.68 2.49 1.81
N TYR A 132 12.39 3.03 0.62
CA TYR A 132 11.04 3.42 0.20
C TYR A 132 10.09 2.22 0.10
N ILE A 133 10.58 1.06 -0.38
CA ILE A 133 9.75 -0.16 -0.50
C ILE A 133 9.75 -1.02 0.77
N SER A 134 10.54 -0.66 1.77
CA SER A 134 10.71 -1.47 3.00
C SER A 134 9.63 -1.16 4.05
N THR A 135 8.45 -0.72 3.62
CA THR A 135 7.31 -0.46 4.48
C THR A 135 6.50 -1.74 4.71
N MET A 136 5.87 -1.81 5.88
CA MET A 136 4.96 -2.91 6.22
C MET A 136 3.76 -2.93 5.28
N SER A 137 3.20 -1.75 4.99
CA SER A 137 2.08 -1.55 4.05
C SER A 137 2.39 -2.17 2.69
N PHE A 138 3.51 -1.78 2.09
CA PHE A 138 3.90 -2.27 0.76
C PHE A 138 3.95 -3.80 0.71
N PHE A 139 4.63 -4.43 1.69
CA PHE A 139 4.75 -5.89 1.72
C PHE A 139 3.41 -6.60 1.96
N PHE A 140 2.56 -6.01 2.81
CA PHE A 140 1.24 -6.54 3.07
C PHE A 140 0.36 -6.50 1.82
N PHE A 141 0.15 -5.32 1.23
CA PHE A 141 -0.73 -5.15 0.06
C PHE A 141 -0.21 -5.88 -1.17
N SER A 142 1.11 -5.88 -1.41
CA SER A 142 1.71 -6.67 -2.49
C SER A 142 1.42 -8.17 -2.34
N SER A 143 1.52 -8.70 -1.11
CA SER A 143 1.28 -10.12 -0.87
C SER A 143 -0.20 -10.48 -0.96
N PHE A 144 -1.05 -9.61 -0.39
CA PHE A 144 -2.49 -9.78 -0.39
C PHE A 144 -3.04 -9.75 -1.82
N ALA A 145 -2.78 -8.67 -2.57
CA ALA A 145 -3.23 -8.53 -3.95
C ALA A 145 -2.74 -9.67 -4.86
N ALA A 146 -1.45 -10.05 -4.75
CA ALA A 146 -0.91 -11.18 -5.52
C ALA A 146 -1.58 -12.52 -5.17
N THR A 147 -1.99 -12.71 -3.91
CA THR A 147 -2.71 -13.93 -3.49
C THR A 147 -4.11 -13.94 -4.07
N ILE A 148 -4.84 -12.82 -4.00
CA ILE A 148 -6.20 -12.71 -4.53
C ILE A 148 -6.22 -12.79 -6.06
N SER A 149 -5.33 -12.08 -6.76
CA SER A 149 -5.25 -12.12 -8.23
C SER A 149 -5.00 -13.54 -8.76
N VAL A 150 -4.16 -14.35 -8.09
CA VAL A 150 -3.97 -15.77 -8.46
C VAL A 150 -5.22 -16.61 -8.23
N ARG A 151 -6.06 -16.25 -7.26
CA ARG A 151 -7.32 -16.96 -6.97
C ARG A 151 -8.43 -16.61 -7.95
N GLN A 152 -8.53 -15.35 -8.34
CA GLN A 152 -9.60 -14.85 -9.22
C GLN A 152 -9.33 -15.18 -10.69
N ASN A 153 -8.06 -15.21 -11.10
CA ASN A 153 -7.71 -15.39 -12.50
C ASN A 153 -7.29 -16.84 -12.83
N ASP A 154 -8.29 -17.71 -12.98
CA ASP A 154 -8.01 -19.12 -13.26
C ASP A 154 -7.41 -19.39 -14.65
N HIS A 155 -7.61 -18.45 -15.57
CA HIS A 155 -7.12 -18.48 -16.94
C HIS A 155 -5.68 -17.96 -17.12
N LEU A 156 -4.99 -17.53 -16.04
CA LEU A 156 -3.59 -17.08 -16.14
C LEU A 156 -2.69 -18.21 -16.68
N SER A 157 -1.87 -17.88 -17.67
CA SER A 157 -0.81 -18.77 -18.13
C SER A 157 0.08 -19.19 -16.95
N TRP A 158 0.63 -20.41 -17.03
CA TRP A 158 1.46 -20.98 -15.97
C TRP A 158 2.62 -20.05 -15.58
N SER A 159 3.27 -19.42 -16.58
CA SER A 159 4.37 -18.46 -16.37
C SER A 159 3.92 -17.23 -15.59
N LYS A 160 2.81 -16.58 -16.02
CA LYS A 160 2.28 -15.39 -15.36
C LYS A 160 1.84 -15.72 -13.92
N ARG A 161 1.11 -16.82 -13.75
CA ARG A 161 0.69 -17.34 -12.42
C ARG A 161 1.90 -17.57 -11.50
N ASN A 162 2.99 -18.14 -12.00
CA ASN A 162 4.21 -18.35 -11.21
C ASN A 162 4.95 -17.06 -10.89
N LYS A 163 4.95 -16.06 -11.78
CA LYS A 163 5.50 -14.72 -11.49
C LYS A 163 4.74 -14.07 -10.33
N VAL A 164 3.41 -14.07 -10.36
CA VAL A 164 2.57 -13.48 -9.30
C VAL A 164 2.71 -14.26 -7.98
N LYS A 165 2.75 -15.59 -8.01
CA LYS A 165 3.03 -16.39 -6.80
C LYS A 165 4.41 -16.11 -6.21
N ARG A 166 5.43 -15.79 -7.02
CA ARG A 166 6.76 -15.39 -6.52
C ARG A 166 6.70 -14.02 -5.83
N LEU A 167 5.98 -13.05 -6.40
CA LEU A 167 5.70 -11.77 -5.76
C LEU A 167 5.07 -11.96 -4.38
N ALA A 168 3.97 -12.73 -4.30
CA ALA A 168 3.28 -13.01 -3.05
C ALA A 168 4.21 -13.59 -1.98
N ARG A 169 5.07 -14.56 -2.35
CA ARG A 169 6.04 -15.19 -1.44
C ARG A 169 7.16 -14.25 -1.02
N ARG A 170 7.67 -13.42 -1.93
CA ARG A 170 8.73 -12.44 -1.65
C ARG A 170 8.24 -11.42 -0.62
N SER A 171 7.12 -10.77 -0.87
CA SER A 171 6.56 -9.74 0.02
C SER A 171 6.20 -10.33 1.38
N ARG A 172 5.58 -11.53 1.41
CA ARG A 172 5.30 -12.23 2.66
C ARG A 172 6.55 -12.62 3.46
N LYS A 173 7.65 -13.00 2.80
CA LYS A 173 8.93 -13.30 3.46
C LYS A 173 9.50 -12.04 4.09
N ALA A 174 9.42 -10.90 3.42
CA ALA A 174 9.86 -9.61 3.95
C ALA A 174 9.04 -9.21 5.19
N LEU A 175 7.71 -9.34 5.12
CA LEU A 175 6.83 -9.08 6.27
C LEU A 175 7.12 -10.02 7.45
N ARG A 176 7.36 -11.32 7.19
CA ARG A 176 7.79 -12.26 8.25
C ARG A 176 9.11 -11.85 8.89
N ALA A 177 10.07 -11.36 8.10
CA ALA A 177 11.34 -10.91 8.63
C ALA A 177 11.15 -9.70 9.58
N MET A 178 10.18 -8.81 9.30
CA MET A 178 9.82 -7.73 10.22
C MET A 178 9.22 -8.25 11.52
N VAL A 179 8.32 -9.25 11.45
CA VAL A 179 7.78 -9.92 12.65
C VAL A 179 8.89 -10.54 13.49
N ASN A 180 9.81 -11.27 12.87
CA ASN A 180 10.93 -11.90 13.57
C ASN A 180 11.89 -10.90 14.22
N LYS A 181 11.97 -9.68 13.68
CA LYS A 181 12.73 -8.56 14.27
C LYS A 181 11.97 -7.83 15.38
N GLY A 182 10.75 -8.27 15.71
CA GLY A 182 9.95 -7.71 16.79
C GLY A 182 9.10 -6.51 16.40
N ASN A 183 8.83 -6.25 15.11
CA ASN A 183 7.92 -5.18 14.73
C ASN A 183 6.47 -5.58 15.07
N PRO A 184 5.81 -4.93 16.05
CA PRO A 184 4.46 -5.30 16.49
C PRO A 184 3.41 -5.02 15.41
N ASN A 185 3.59 -3.95 14.63
CA ASN A 185 2.68 -3.61 13.54
C ASN A 185 2.70 -4.69 12.44
N ALA A 186 3.83 -5.34 12.19
CA ALA A 186 3.91 -6.39 11.17
C ALA A 186 3.16 -7.68 11.56
N VAL A 187 2.90 -7.90 12.86
CA VAL A 187 2.30 -9.15 13.37
C VAL A 187 0.89 -9.35 12.83
N HIS A 188 0.02 -8.35 12.95
CA HIS A 188 -1.37 -8.47 12.52
C HIS A 188 -1.47 -8.60 11.00
N CYS A 189 -0.71 -7.81 10.23
CA CYS A 189 -0.63 -7.95 8.77
C CYS A 189 -0.22 -9.37 8.35
N PHE A 190 0.79 -9.95 9.02
CA PHE A 190 1.26 -11.29 8.72
C PHE A 190 0.23 -12.38 9.10
N ALA A 191 -0.50 -12.15 10.20
CA ALA A 191 -1.60 -13.00 10.64
C ALA A 191 -2.78 -12.98 9.64
N ILE A 192 -3.16 -11.82 9.11
CA ILE A 192 -4.18 -11.70 8.05
C ILE A 192 -3.77 -12.51 6.81
N LEU A 193 -2.53 -12.37 6.35
CA LEU A 193 -2.04 -13.15 5.21
C LEU A 193 -2.01 -14.67 5.50
N ASN A 194 -1.87 -15.08 6.76
CA ASN A 194 -1.97 -16.49 7.16
C ASN A 194 -3.41 -17.00 7.09
N ALA A 195 -4.35 -16.22 7.61
CA ALA A 195 -5.77 -16.50 7.57
C ALA A 195 -6.25 -16.64 6.12
N GLU A 196 -5.86 -15.70 5.25
CA GLU A 196 -6.15 -15.73 3.81
C GLU A 196 -5.65 -17.01 3.13
N ARG A 197 -4.42 -17.42 3.44
CA ARG A 197 -3.85 -18.66 2.91
C ARG A 197 -4.56 -19.90 3.46
N ALA A 198 -4.99 -19.88 4.72
CA ALA A 198 -5.76 -20.97 5.31
C ALA A 198 -7.14 -21.09 4.65
N ALA A 199 -7.84 -19.97 4.47
CA ALA A 199 -9.12 -19.91 3.76
C ALA A 199 -9.01 -20.47 2.33
N TRP A 200 -7.92 -20.14 1.63
CA TRP A 200 -7.68 -20.68 0.29
C TRP A 200 -7.46 -22.19 0.28
N LYS A 201 -6.69 -22.73 1.24
CA LYS A 201 -6.50 -24.18 1.38
C LYS A 201 -7.81 -24.88 1.73
N ALA A 202 -8.61 -24.30 2.61
CA ALA A 202 -9.91 -24.81 3.00
C ALA A 202 -10.86 -24.95 1.80
N HIS A 203 -10.88 -23.96 0.91
CA HIS A 203 -11.67 -24.00 -0.32
C HIS A 203 -11.29 -25.17 -1.26
N LYS A 204 -10.08 -25.72 -1.14
CA LYS A 204 -9.61 -26.88 -1.92
C LYS A 204 -9.69 -28.20 -1.14
N SER A 205 -10.13 -28.16 0.11
CA SER A 205 -10.20 -29.31 1.00
C SER A 205 -11.48 -30.11 0.75
N LYS A 206 -11.42 -31.43 0.99
CA LYS A 206 -12.62 -32.29 1.10
C LYS A 206 -13.43 -31.98 2.37
N GLN A 207 -12.78 -31.43 3.41
CA GLN A 207 -13.39 -30.97 4.65
C GLN A 207 -13.43 -29.44 4.63
N ARG A 208 -14.31 -28.89 3.79
CA ARG A 208 -14.35 -27.46 3.49
C ARG A 208 -14.79 -26.63 4.69
N ASP A 209 -15.80 -27.08 5.42
CA ASP A 209 -16.47 -26.29 6.45
C ASP A 209 -15.60 -26.12 7.70
N ASP A 210 -15.03 -27.21 8.24
CA ASP A 210 -14.12 -27.15 9.39
C ASP A 210 -12.87 -26.30 9.10
N ALA A 211 -12.29 -26.48 7.91
CA ALA A 211 -11.12 -25.72 7.49
C ALA A 211 -11.44 -24.23 7.26
N PHE A 212 -12.66 -23.92 6.83
CA PHE A 212 -13.12 -22.55 6.66
C PHE A 212 -13.35 -21.87 8.02
N GLN A 213 -13.97 -22.56 8.99
CA GLN A 213 -14.13 -22.04 10.35
C GLN A 213 -12.78 -21.78 11.03
N ALA A 214 -11.80 -22.66 10.82
CA ALA A 214 -10.43 -22.43 11.29
C ALA A 214 -9.81 -21.16 10.68
N ALA A 215 -10.07 -20.89 9.40
CA ALA A 215 -9.59 -19.67 8.76
C ALA A 215 -10.28 -18.41 9.30
N VAL A 216 -11.61 -18.45 9.53
CA VAL A 216 -12.37 -17.36 10.15
C VAL A 216 -11.81 -17.03 11.53
N LYS A 217 -11.52 -18.04 12.35
CA LYS A 217 -10.89 -17.85 13.66
C LYS A 217 -9.54 -17.12 13.54
N LEU A 218 -8.71 -17.47 12.55
CA LEU A 218 -7.44 -16.79 12.30
C LEU A 218 -7.62 -15.30 11.94
N TYR A 219 -8.67 -14.93 11.19
CA TYR A 219 -8.97 -13.52 10.94
C TYR A 219 -9.39 -12.80 12.22
N GLN A 220 -10.27 -13.41 13.03
CA GLN A 220 -10.71 -12.83 14.29
C GLN A 220 -9.54 -12.60 15.25
N ASP A 221 -8.64 -13.57 15.36
CA ASP A 221 -7.44 -13.45 16.20
C ASP A 221 -6.47 -12.40 15.66
N ALA A 222 -6.33 -12.27 14.32
CA ALA A 222 -5.54 -11.22 13.70
C ALA A 222 -6.11 -9.82 13.98
N ILE A 223 -7.43 -9.64 13.92
CA ILE A 223 -8.11 -8.38 14.24
C ILE A 223 -7.92 -8.03 15.71
N ARG A 224 -8.10 -9.00 16.62
CA ARG A 224 -7.86 -8.80 18.07
C ARG A 224 -6.42 -8.41 18.35
N ALA A 225 -5.45 -8.97 17.63
CA ALA A 225 -4.04 -8.61 17.76
C ALA A 225 -3.73 -7.19 17.26
N ALA A 226 -4.51 -6.68 16.29
CA ALA A 226 -4.37 -5.29 15.82
C ALA A 226 -4.97 -4.25 16.79
N ALA A 227 -5.91 -4.67 17.65
CA ALA A 227 -6.60 -3.81 18.60
C ALA A 227 -5.91 -3.70 19.98
N ARG A 228 -4.74 -4.32 20.15
CA ARG A 228 -3.93 -4.30 21.39
C ARG A 228 -2.67 -3.49 21.17
#